data_AF-A0A8S2UTA5-F1
#
_entry.id   AF-A0A8S2UTA5-F1
#
_cell.length_a   1.000
_cell.length_b   1.000
_cell.length_c   1.000
_cell.angle_alpha   90.00
_cell.angle_beta   90.00
_cell.angle_gamma   90.00
#
_symmetry.space_group_name_H-M   'P 1'
#
loop_
_entity.id
_entity.type
_entity.pdbx_description
1 polymer ?
#
loop_
_entity_poly.entity_id
_entity_poly.type
_entity_poly.pdbx_seq_one_letter_code
_entity_poly.pdbx_strand_id
1 'polypeptide(L)'
;MVKQRKEPAYKMTHAKALELADKTAKQYQISLGSDTLPRLLLRNLTVTNRKSSNDLESVQHLGDDQRNPAVTYTGRIVISLSDRSVRIEACNNQLHQLNTIIEHELNENETNLQQLLARITRYGGDRNVQLLQLIDLNLLSSQSAYNETKIFETLKERYDECVAYDRSLIVYDLDSLIGVSKSESDSSTGKSSSFSIVNQNIYTYVRARFREAVVETARSTNDAKRVEKWGVAVTRQEFLLRQFCNDVGFARTRKEEDKDEDDRRKNEDFIQCVKCKDFYIENENKMGSCIHHDGFIYDNAAADLAYHSLFEAMLFLSKIESDVINDPDRREELERQKTKFKWICCGATLPTGGPIGGCKKGKHGFSSENQRLQHHQQRRQYEPIQRLDEDMIMEWETACREVYNNQWIELLRYRT
;
A
#
# COMPACT_ATOMS: atom_id res chain seq x y z
N MET A 1 -39.93 -52.90 26.88
CA MET A 1 -39.00 -52.94 25.72
C MET A 1 -39.68 -52.31 24.52
N VAL A 2 -39.27 -51.09 24.14
CA VAL A 2 -39.81 -50.37 22.99
C VAL A 2 -39.07 -50.85 21.74
N LYS A 3 -39.79 -51.50 20.81
CA LYS A 3 -39.23 -51.89 19.50
C LYS A 3 -38.92 -50.61 18.71
N GLN A 4 -37.64 -50.24 18.60
CA GLN A 4 -37.18 -49.23 17.65
C GLN A 4 -37.55 -49.70 16.23
N ARG A 5 -38.45 -48.95 15.57
CA ARG A 5 -38.74 -49.14 14.14
C ARG A 5 -37.50 -48.71 13.37
N LYS A 6 -36.88 -49.65 12.64
CA LYS A 6 -35.61 -49.45 11.92
C LYS A 6 -35.70 -48.54 10.69
N GLU A 7 -36.90 -48.15 10.24
CA GLU A 7 -37.07 -47.18 9.16
C GLU A 7 -38.30 -46.31 9.40
N PRO A 8 -38.18 -44.97 9.41
CA PRO A 8 -39.35 -44.10 9.40
C PRO A 8 -40.03 -44.19 8.03
N ALA A 9 -41.29 -44.65 8.01
CA ALA A 9 -42.11 -44.85 6.81
C ALA A 9 -42.46 -43.56 6.02
N TYR A 10 -41.87 -42.42 6.37
CA TYR A 10 -42.13 -41.13 5.74
C TYR A 10 -40.85 -40.56 5.13
N LYS A 11 -40.41 -41.12 4.01
CA LYS A 11 -39.47 -40.42 3.11
C LYS A 11 -40.29 -39.44 2.26
N MET A 12 -40.49 -38.23 2.77
CA MET A 12 -41.03 -37.14 1.97
C MET A 12 -40.00 -36.78 0.89
N THR A 13 -40.39 -36.89 -0.37
CA THR A 13 -39.54 -36.50 -1.50
C THR A 13 -39.31 -34.99 -1.50
N HIS A 14 -38.15 -34.55 -1.97
CA HIS A 14 -37.75 -33.13 -2.02
C HIS A 14 -38.79 -32.20 -2.66
N ALA A 15 -39.37 -32.61 -3.80
CA ALA A 15 -40.42 -31.85 -4.47
C ALA A 15 -41.68 -31.67 -3.60
N LYS A 16 -42.02 -32.68 -2.79
CA LYS A 16 -43.20 -32.67 -1.92
C LYS A 16 -42.99 -31.82 -0.68
N ALA A 17 -41.76 -31.73 -0.18
CA ALA A 17 -41.38 -30.81 0.89
C ALA A 17 -41.49 -29.34 0.45
N LEU A 18 -41.01 -29.04 -0.77
CA LEU A 18 -41.13 -27.72 -1.39
C LEU A 18 -42.58 -27.30 -1.60
N GLU A 19 -43.40 -28.20 -2.11
CA GLU A 19 -44.83 -27.95 -2.32
C GLU A 19 -45.56 -27.68 -1.00
N LEU A 20 -45.23 -28.42 0.07
CA LEU A 20 -45.79 -28.21 1.40
C LEU A 20 -45.36 -26.86 2.00
N ALA A 21 -44.09 -26.50 1.84
CA ALA A 21 -43.57 -25.22 2.34
C ALA A 21 -44.18 -24.03 1.59
N ASP A 22 -44.33 -24.11 0.27
CA ASP A 22 -45.03 -23.10 -0.54
C ASP A 22 -46.51 -22.98 -0.17
N LYS A 23 -47.23 -24.10 0.00
CA LYS A 23 -48.62 -24.09 0.47
C LYS A 23 -48.76 -23.47 1.85
N THR A 24 -47.85 -23.79 2.77
CA THR A 24 -47.83 -23.23 4.13
C THR A 24 -47.56 -21.73 4.07
N ALA A 25 -46.58 -21.29 3.29
CA ALA A 25 -46.27 -19.87 3.12
C ALA A 25 -47.46 -19.07 2.57
N LYS A 26 -48.15 -19.60 1.54
CA LYS A 26 -49.39 -19.02 1.01
C LYS A 26 -50.50 -18.94 2.05
N GLN A 27 -50.66 -19.96 2.90
CA GLN A 27 -51.64 -19.98 3.98
C GLN A 27 -51.39 -18.87 5.01
N TYR A 28 -50.13 -18.50 5.25
CA TYR A 28 -49.73 -17.41 6.13
C TYR A 28 -49.50 -16.07 5.40
N GLN A 29 -49.86 -15.97 4.12
CA GLN A 29 -49.64 -14.78 3.27
C GLN A 29 -48.16 -14.35 3.18
N ILE A 30 -47.23 -15.28 3.38
CA ILE A 30 -45.80 -15.06 3.25
C ILE A 30 -45.43 -15.23 1.77
N SER A 31 -44.98 -14.15 1.14
CA SER A 31 -44.43 -14.21 -0.22
C SER A 31 -42.98 -14.69 -0.16
N LEU A 32 -42.75 -15.98 -0.45
CA LEU A 32 -41.41 -16.52 -0.64
C LEU A 32 -40.96 -16.21 -2.06
N GLY A 33 -39.87 -15.45 -2.22
CA GLY A 33 -39.28 -15.22 -3.54
C GLY A 33 -38.88 -16.54 -4.21
N SER A 34 -38.81 -16.56 -5.53
CA SER A 34 -38.48 -17.77 -6.32
C SER A 34 -37.18 -18.47 -5.88
N ASP A 35 -36.25 -17.70 -5.31
CA ASP A 35 -34.96 -18.16 -4.81
C ASP A 35 -34.96 -18.57 -3.33
N THR A 36 -35.98 -18.19 -2.55
CA THR A 36 -35.96 -18.33 -1.09
C THR A 36 -36.10 -19.79 -0.66
N LEU A 37 -37.00 -20.55 -1.29
CA LEU A 37 -37.25 -21.96 -0.98
C LEU A 37 -36.09 -22.90 -1.37
N PRO A 38 -35.52 -22.81 -2.59
CA PRO A 38 -34.33 -23.57 -2.95
C PRO A 38 -33.13 -23.30 -2.04
N ARG A 39 -32.90 -22.03 -1.65
CA ARG A 39 -31.78 -21.64 -0.78
C ARG A 39 -31.94 -22.12 0.66
N LEU A 40 -33.18 -22.15 1.19
CA LEU A 40 -33.48 -22.72 2.51
C LEU A 40 -33.19 -24.22 2.58
N LEU A 41 -33.33 -24.95 1.46
CA LEU A 41 -33.04 -26.38 1.39
C LEU A 41 -31.54 -26.67 1.22
N LEU A 42 -30.80 -25.86 0.45
CA LEU A 42 -29.33 -25.95 0.36
C LEU A 42 -28.65 -25.73 1.73
N ARG A 43 -29.31 -24.98 2.62
CA ARG A 43 -28.87 -24.73 4.00
C ARG A 43 -28.86 -25.99 4.88
N ASN A 44 -29.74 -26.95 4.63
CA ASN A 44 -29.78 -28.23 5.35
C ASN A 44 -28.85 -29.28 4.73
N LEU A 45 -28.61 -29.22 3.42
CA LEU A 45 -27.69 -30.11 2.71
C LEU A 45 -26.23 -29.86 3.07
N THR A 46 -25.81 -28.61 3.28
CA THR A 46 -24.44 -28.28 3.71
C THR A 46 -24.10 -28.75 5.13
N VAL A 47 -25.10 -28.94 5.99
CA VAL A 47 -24.92 -29.54 7.33
C VAL A 47 -24.89 -31.08 7.28
N THR A 48 -25.46 -31.70 6.24
CA THR A 48 -25.57 -33.17 6.13
C THR A 48 -24.59 -33.82 5.15
N ASN A 49 -24.06 -33.11 4.15
CA ASN A 49 -23.13 -33.68 3.16
C ASN A 49 -21.65 -33.56 3.54
N ARG A 50 -21.29 -34.11 4.71
CA ARG A 50 -19.90 -34.51 5.00
C ARG A 50 -19.49 -35.85 4.37
N LYS A 51 -20.39 -36.53 3.65
CA LYS A 51 -20.14 -37.86 3.06
C LYS A 51 -20.91 -38.08 1.77
N SER A 52 -20.55 -37.39 0.69
CA SER A 52 -20.89 -37.86 -0.67
C SER A 52 -20.09 -37.06 -1.69
N SER A 53 -19.00 -37.64 -2.15
CA SER A 53 -18.25 -37.22 -3.33
C SER A 53 -19.05 -37.46 -4.61
N ASN A 54 -18.76 -36.62 -5.62
CA ASN A 54 -19.07 -36.76 -7.04
C ASN A 54 -20.52 -36.45 -7.45
N ASP A 55 -20.78 -35.20 -7.83
CA ASP A 55 -21.17 -34.82 -9.19
C ASP A 55 -21.79 -33.41 -9.24
N LEU A 56 -21.64 -32.77 -10.40
CA LEU A 56 -22.11 -31.46 -10.84
C LEU A 56 -21.23 -30.24 -10.52
N GLU A 57 -20.30 -30.05 -11.46
CA GLU A 57 -19.72 -28.80 -11.91
C GLU A 57 -20.79 -27.73 -12.24
N SER A 58 -20.34 -26.47 -12.18
CA SER A 58 -21.00 -25.24 -12.65
C SER A 58 -21.86 -24.41 -11.66
N VAL A 59 -21.41 -24.24 -10.41
CA VAL A 59 -21.54 -22.96 -9.65
C VAL A 59 -20.39 -22.89 -8.61
N GLN A 60 -19.15 -22.69 -9.06
CA GLN A 60 -17.98 -22.55 -8.17
C GLN A 60 -17.26 -21.24 -8.50
N HIS A 61 -17.47 -20.21 -7.68
CA HIS A 61 -16.48 -19.15 -7.40
C HIS A 61 -16.81 -18.30 -6.15
N LEU A 62 -17.87 -18.63 -5.40
CA LEU A 62 -18.10 -18.13 -4.03
C LEU A 62 -18.24 -19.27 -2.99
N GLY A 63 -17.93 -20.51 -3.39
CA GLY A 63 -18.01 -21.71 -2.56
C GLY A 63 -16.66 -22.37 -2.23
N ASP A 64 -15.55 -21.78 -2.66
CA ASP A 64 -14.21 -22.39 -2.51
C ASP A 64 -13.59 -22.20 -1.10
N ASP A 65 -14.23 -21.39 -0.23
CA ASP A 65 -13.79 -21.18 1.15
C ASP A 65 -14.01 -22.38 2.09
N GLN A 66 -14.60 -23.49 1.61
CA GLN A 66 -14.76 -24.71 2.42
C GLN A 66 -13.60 -25.71 2.29
N ARG A 67 -12.65 -25.50 1.38
CA ARG A 67 -11.47 -26.39 1.25
C ARG A 67 -10.34 -26.05 2.23
N ASN A 68 -10.40 -24.91 2.91
CA ASN A 68 -9.39 -24.53 3.90
C ASN A 68 -10.04 -24.20 5.26
N PRO A 69 -10.19 -25.15 6.19
CA PRO A 69 -10.81 -24.93 7.51
C PRO A 69 -10.04 -23.94 8.42
N ALA A 70 -8.98 -23.32 7.90
CA ALA A 70 -8.10 -22.40 8.60
C ALA A 70 -8.56 -20.94 8.56
N VAL A 71 -9.42 -20.52 7.64
CA VAL A 71 -9.76 -19.10 7.45
C VAL A 71 -11.09 -18.75 8.13
N THR A 72 -11.07 -17.87 9.12
CA THR A 72 -12.26 -17.35 9.81
C THR A 72 -12.37 -15.85 9.53
N TYR A 73 -13.47 -15.39 8.93
CA TYR A 73 -13.68 -13.96 8.70
C TYR A 73 -13.81 -13.18 10.00
N THR A 74 -13.36 -11.93 10.01
CA THR A 74 -13.56 -11.03 11.17
C THR A 74 -14.91 -10.34 11.13
N GLY A 75 -15.60 -10.33 9.99
CA GLY A 75 -16.83 -9.54 9.79
C GLY A 75 -16.58 -8.15 9.23
N ARG A 76 -15.31 -7.76 9.01
CA ARG A 76 -14.94 -6.43 8.53
C ARG A 76 -14.66 -6.45 7.03
N ILE A 77 -15.31 -5.55 6.30
CA ILE A 77 -15.14 -5.35 4.85
C ILE A 77 -14.86 -3.87 4.60
N VAL A 78 -13.86 -3.59 3.78
CA VAL A 78 -13.55 -2.24 3.30
C VAL A 78 -13.62 -2.25 1.77
N ILE A 79 -14.35 -1.30 1.20
CA ILE A 79 -14.49 -1.13 -0.25
C ILE A 79 -13.89 0.21 -0.64
N SER A 80 -12.84 0.15 -1.47
CA SER A 80 -12.19 1.30 -2.06
C SER A 80 -12.71 1.50 -3.48
N LEU A 81 -13.45 2.58 -3.70
CA LEU A 81 -13.93 2.98 -5.02
C LEU A 81 -12.81 3.58 -5.88
N SER A 82 -11.77 4.16 -5.27
CA SER A 82 -10.59 4.67 -5.99
C SER A 82 -9.75 3.53 -6.53
N ASP A 83 -9.50 2.52 -5.70
CA ASP A 83 -8.60 1.40 -6.03
C ASP A 83 -9.35 0.26 -6.70
N ARG A 84 -10.67 0.41 -6.89
CA ARG A 84 -11.58 -0.60 -7.43
C ARG A 84 -11.46 -1.95 -6.72
N SER A 85 -11.37 -1.94 -5.39
CA SER A 85 -11.13 -3.15 -4.61
C SER A 85 -12.12 -3.32 -3.44
N VAL A 86 -12.48 -4.57 -3.18
CA VAL A 86 -13.19 -5.04 -1.99
C VAL A 86 -12.22 -5.87 -1.18
N ARG A 87 -11.96 -5.46 0.05
CA ARG A 87 -11.04 -6.11 0.97
C ARG A 87 -11.85 -6.70 2.11
N ILE A 88 -11.79 -8.02 2.25
CA ILE A 88 -12.45 -8.76 3.33
C ILE A 88 -11.37 -9.26 4.26
N GLU A 89 -11.49 -8.92 5.54
CA GLU A 89 -10.52 -9.36 6.52
C GLU A 89 -10.87 -10.71 7.12
N ALA A 90 -9.86 -11.58 7.24
CA ALA A 90 -9.98 -12.89 7.81
C ALA A 90 -8.77 -13.26 8.67
N CYS A 91 -9.01 -13.98 9.75
CA CYS A 91 -8.01 -14.58 10.61
C CYS A 91 -7.60 -15.95 10.06
N ASN A 92 -6.28 -16.16 9.92
CA ASN A 92 -5.76 -17.51 9.70
C ASN A 92 -5.53 -18.20 11.05
N ASN A 93 -6.34 -19.21 11.34
CA ASN A 93 -6.29 -19.97 12.59
C ASN A 93 -4.99 -20.76 12.80
N GLN A 94 -4.24 -21.05 11.74
CA GLN A 94 -2.97 -21.78 11.83
C GLN A 94 -1.79 -20.89 12.25
N LEU A 95 -1.86 -19.60 11.94
CA LEU A 95 -0.77 -18.64 12.17
C LEU A 95 -0.97 -17.82 13.45
N HIS A 96 -1.93 -18.20 14.31
CA HIS A 96 -2.27 -17.53 15.57
C HIS A 96 -1.99 -16.02 15.56
N GLN A 97 -3.00 -15.22 15.17
CA GLN A 97 -3.10 -13.75 15.31
C GLN A 97 -2.76 -12.87 14.10
N LEU A 98 -2.34 -13.42 12.96
CA LEU A 98 -2.20 -12.59 11.75
C LEU A 98 -3.53 -12.53 10.98
N ASN A 99 -4.10 -11.32 10.95
CA ASN A 99 -5.18 -10.98 10.05
C ASN A 99 -4.63 -10.94 8.62
N THR A 100 -5.40 -11.50 7.70
CA THR A 100 -5.11 -11.57 6.26
C THR A 100 -6.24 -10.90 5.49
N ILE A 101 -5.91 -10.35 4.32
CA ILE A 101 -6.88 -9.72 3.43
C ILE A 101 -7.16 -10.62 2.24
N ILE A 102 -8.45 -10.87 2.00
CA ILE A 102 -8.97 -11.43 0.76
C ILE A 102 -9.43 -10.25 -0.09
N GLU A 103 -8.81 -10.05 -1.24
CA GLU A 103 -9.07 -8.92 -2.14
C GLU A 103 -9.85 -9.38 -3.37
N HIS A 104 -10.88 -8.63 -3.73
CA HIS A 104 -11.64 -8.80 -4.96
C HIS A 104 -11.72 -7.50 -5.72
N GLU A 105 -11.61 -7.56 -7.04
CA GLU A 105 -11.82 -6.38 -7.89
C GLU A 105 -13.30 -6.00 -7.95
N LEU A 106 -13.57 -4.70 -8.12
CA LEU A 106 -14.88 -4.16 -8.46
C LEU A 106 -15.17 -4.35 -9.94
N ASN A 107 -16.41 -4.70 -10.26
CA ASN A 107 -16.85 -4.79 -11.65
C ASN A 107 -16.71 -3.44 -12.35
N GLU A 108 -16.57 -3.43 -13.68
CA GLU A 108 -16.36 -2.20 -14.47
C GLU A 108 -17.41 -1.11 -14.19
N ASN A 109 -18.65 -1.53 -13.94
CA ASN A 109 -19.80 -0.68 -13.66
C ASN A 109 -19.98 -0.29 -12.18
N GLU A 110 -19.13 -0.75 -11.25
CA GLU A 110 -19.21 -0.48 -9.82
C GLU A 110 -18.36 0.77 -9.45
N THR A 111 -18.89 1.98 -9.75
CA THR A 111 -18.18 3.26 -9.55
C THR A 111 -18.67 4.09 -8.34
N ASN A 112 -19.81 3.69 -7.77
CA ASN A 112 -20.42 4.35 -6.63
C ASN A 112 -21.18 3.34 -5.76
N LEU A 113 -21.58 3.78 -4.57
CA LEU A 113 -22.27 2.93 -3.60
C LEU A 113 -23.59 2.37 -4.13
N GLN A 114 -24.37 3.15 -4.88
CA GLN A 114 -25.64 2.71 -5.45
C GLN A 114 -25.47 1.49 -6.37
N GLN A 115 -24.41 1.48 -7.18
CA GLN A 115 -24.06 0.34 -8.05
C GLN A 115 -23.54 -0.86 -7.25
N LEU A 116 -22.86 -0.63 -6.12
CA LEU A 116 -22.39 -1.69 -5.21
C LEU A 116 -23.52 -2.38 -4.43
N LEU A 117 -24.66 -1.71 -4.24
CA LEU A 117 -25.75 -2.26 -3.42
C LEU A 117 -26.20 -3.64 -3.91
N ALA A 118 -26.27 -3.87 -5.22
CA ALA A 118 -26.63 -5.19 -5.76
C ALA A 118 -25.66 -6.30 -5.29
N ARG A 119 -24.35 -6.01 -5.30
CA ARG A 119 -23.32 -6.94 -4.83
C ARG A 119 -23.38 -7.14 -3.32
N ILE A 120 -23.54 -6.07 -2.55
CA ILE A 120 -23.61 -6.13 -1.08
C ILE A 120 -24.88 -6.87 -0.63
N THR A 121 -26.04 -6.59 -1.23
CA THR A 121 -27.29 -7.29 -0.95
C THR A 121 -27.19 -8.76 -1.32
N ARG A 122 -26.59 -9.09 -2.46
CA ARG A 122 -26.32 -10.48 -2.83
C ARG A 122 -25.44 -11.18 -1.79
N TYR A 123 -24.34 -10.54 -1.38
CA TYR A 123 -23.46 -11.06 -0.33
C TYR A 123 -24.21 -11.30 0.99
N GLY A 124 -25.03 -10.34 1.43
CA GLY A 124 -25.89 -10.49 2.60
C GLY A 124 -26.89 -11.65 2.46
N GLY A 125 -27.50 -11.80 1.29
CA GLY A 125 -28.38 -12.92 0.97
C GLY A 125 -27.68 -14.28 1.04
N ASP A 126 -26.47 -14.38 0.49
CA ASP A 126 -25.67 -15.61 0.50
C ASP A 126 -25.20 -15.99 1.92
N ARG A 127 -25.00 -14.99 2.80
CA ARG A 127 -24.71 -15.18 4.23
C ARG A 127 -25.97 -15.40 5.09
N ASN A 128 -27.16 -15.27 4.52
CA ASN A 128 -28.43 -15.25 5.25
C ASN A 128 -28.42 -14.21 6.39
N VAL A 129 -28.01 -12.99 6.05
CA VAL A 129 -28.19 -11.82 6.92
C VAL A 129 -29.68 -11.55 7.10
N GLN A 130 -30.10 -11.31 8.35
CA GLN A 130 -31.50 -11.02 8.69
C GLN A 130 -31.84 -9.55 8.45
N LEU A 131 -30.89 -8.66 8.71
CA LEU A 131 -31.05 -7.23 8.52
C LEU A 131 -29.81 -6.63 7.86
N LEU A 132 -30.04 -5.93 6.75
CA LEU A 132 -29.04 -5.09 6.09
C LEU A 132 -29.44 -3.63 6.29
N GLN A 133 -28.53 -2.83 6.83
CA GLN A 133 -28.71 -1.39 6.97
C GLN A 133 -27.67 -0.61 6.18
N LEU A 134 -28.15 0.39 5.45
CA LEU A 134 -27.33 1.36 4.75
C LEU A 134 -27.34 2.68 5.53
N ILE A 135 -26.16 3.13 5.95
CA ILE A 135 -25.96 4.41 6.63
C ILE A 135 -25.28 5.35 5.64
N ASP A 136 -26.06 6.26 5.08
CA ASP A 136 -25.62 7.27 4.12
C ASP A 136 -26.23 8.65 4.46
N LEU A 137 -25.91 9.66 3.66
CA LEU A 137 -26.45 11.01 3.85
C LEU A 137 -27.98 11.07 3.60
N ASN A 138 -28.51 10.20 2.73
CA ASN A 138 -29.95 10.16 2.44
C ASN A 138 -30.75 9.70 3.65
N LEU A 139 -30.24 8.73 4.41
CA LEU A 139 -30.82 8.29 5.67
C LEU A 139 -30.88 9.45 6.66
N LEU A 140 -29.76 10.15 6.88
CA LEU A 140 -29.70 11.28 7.81
C LEU A 140 -30.66 12.41 7.39
N SER A 141 -30.72 12.69 6.09
CA SER A 141 -31.63 13.69 5.52
C SER A 141 -33.09 13.29 5.71
N SER A 142 -33.44 12.01 5.48
CA SER A 142 -34.81 11.49 5.64
C SER A 142 -35.31 11.57 7.09
N GLN A 143 -34.41 11.45 8.05
CA GLN A 143 -34.71 11.59 9.48
C GLN A 143 -34.69 13.05 9.96
N SER A 144 -34.46 14.01 9.06
CA SER A 144 -34.27 15.42 9.40
C SER A 144 -33.17 15.62 10.46
N ALA A 145 -32.09 14.83 10.35
CA ALA A 145 -30.93 14.88 11.24
C ALA A 145 -29.91 15.90 10.73
N TYR A 146 -30.22 17.19 10.90
CA TYR A 146 -29.36 18.31 10.46
C TYR A 146 -28.41 18.81 11.55
N ASN A 147 -28.72 18.54 12.82
CA ASN A 147 -27.84 18.86 13.94
C ASN A 147 -27.09 17.60 14.40
N GLU A 148 -25.92 17.83 14.99
CA GLU A 148 -25.01 16.74 15.39
C GLU A 148 -25.66 15.77 16.38
N THR A 149 -26.41 16.28 17.36
CA THR A 149 -27.12 15.45 18.36
C THR A 149 -28.08 14.45 17.69
N LYS A 150 -28.90 14.91 16.76
CA LYS A 150 -29.88 14.04 16.08
C LYS A 150 -29.21 13.10 15.09
N ILE A 151 -28.09 13.50 14.48
CA ILE A 151 -27.25 12.59 13.71
C ILE A 151 -26.78 11.44 14.59
N PHE A 152 -26.24 11.73 15.79
CA PHE A 152 -25.81 10.68 16.72
C PHE A 152 -26.94 9.79 17.20
N GLU A 153 -28.10 10.35 17.54
CA GLU A 153 -29.27 9.58 17.93
C GLU A 153 -29.70 8.64 16.80
N THR A 154 -29.76 9.13 15.56
CA THR A 154 -30.12 8.34 14.38
C THR A 154 -29.09 7.23 14.13
N LEU A 155 -27.79 7.54 14.17
CA LEU A 155 -26.73 6.55 14.00
C LEU A 155 -26.78 5.46 15.07
N LYS A 156 -27.04 5.86 16.32
CA LYS A 156 -27.17 4.95 17.45
C LYS A 156 -28.40 4.06 17.33
N GLU A 157 -29.57 4.61 17.04
CA GLU A 157 -30.80 3.85 16.86
C GLU A 157 -30.63 2.79 15.78
N ARG A 158 -30.05 3.16 14.64
CA ARG A 158 -29.82 2.25 13.52
C ARG A 158 -28.83 1.16 13.89
N TYR A 159 -27.71 1.54 14.51
CA TYR A 159 -26.75 0.56 15.01
C TYR A 159 -27.37 -0.42 16.00
N ASP A 160 -28.12 0.06 17.00
CA ASP A 160 -28.76 -0.76 18.03
C ASP A 160 -29.80 -1.71 17.39
N GLU A 161 -30.57 -1.23 16.41
CA GLU A 161 -31.48 -2.05 15.60
C GLU A 161 -30.71 -3.15 14.85
N CYS A 162 -29.59 -2.81 14.23
CA CYS A 162 -28.74 -3.75 13.49
C CYS A 162 -28.13 -4.83 14.40
N VAL A 163 -27.68 -4.46 15.60
CA VAL A 163 -27.07 -5.38 16.56
C VAL A 163 -28.11 -6.28 17.24
N ALA A 164 -29.40 -5.95 17.21
CA ALA A 164 -30.45 -6.81 17.74
C ALA A 164 -30.61 -8.16 16.99
N TYR A 165 -30.17 -8.24 15.73
CA TYR A 165 -30.31 -9.44 14.89
C TYR A 165 -29.04 -10.29 14.90
N ASP A 166 -29.10 -11.56 15.31
CA ASP A 166 -27.95 -12.49 15.34
C ASP A 166 -27.09 -12.45 14.06
N ARG A 167 -27.72 -12.23 12.90
CA ARG A 167 -27.04 -12.04 11.61
C ARG A 167 -27.41 -10.70 11.00
N SER A 168 -26.48 -9.76 11.00
CA SER A 168 -26.72 -8.41 10.49
C SER A 168 -25.54 -7.89 9.66
N LEU A 169 -25.83 -6.93 8.80
CA LEU A 169 -24.85 -6.25 7.97
C LEU A 169 -25.13 -4.76 7.97
N ILE A 170 -24.15 -3.95 8.34
CA ILE A 170 -24.23 -2.49 8.30
C ILE A 170 -23.22 -1.96 7.29
N VAL A 171 -23.68 -1.05 6.42
CA VAL A 171 -22.88 -0.40 5.39
C VAL A 171 -22.75 1.07 5.72
N TYR A 172 -21.52 1.57 5.80
CA TYR A 172 -21.20 2.98 6.04
C TYR A 172 -20.63 3.60 4.77
N ASP A 173 -21.31 4.63 4.25
CA ASP A 173 -20.76 5.52 3.23
C ASP A 173 -19.87 6.57 3.90
N LEU A 174 -18.57 6.31 4.00
CA LEU A 174 -17.67 7.17 4.77
C LEU A 174 -17.53 8.56 4.14
N ASP A 175 -17.55 8.65 2.81
CA ASP A 175 -17.40 9.93 2.11
C ASP A 175 -18.57 10.87 2.42
N SER A 176 -19.79 10.32 2.40
CA SER A 176 -21.02 11.05 2.67
C SER A 176 -21.19 11.42 4.14
N LEU A 177 -20.72 10.58 5.07
CA LEU A 177 -20.91 10.79 6.50
C LEU A 177 -19.85 11.68 7.14
N ILE A 178 -18.59 11.51 6.75
CA ILE A 178 -17.43 12.07 7.47
C ILE A 178 -16.92 13.34 6.80
N GLY A 179 -16.83 13.34 5.47
CA GLY A 179 -16.25 14.42 4.69
C GLY A 179 -14.74 14.58 4.90
N VAL A 180 -14.03 14.94 3.82
CA VAL A 180 -12.60 15.28 3.87
C VAL A 180 -12.43 16.70 3.34
N SER A 181 -11.81 17.56 4.13
CA SER A 181 -11.36 18.88 3.69
C SER A 181 -9.96 18.76 3.10
N LYS A 182 -9.74 19.36 1.92
CA LYS A 182 -8.44 19.47 1.28
C LYS A 182 -8.00 20.93 1.33
N SER A 183 -6.86 21.19 1.96
CA SER A 183 -6.22 22.50 1.99
C SER A 183 -4.99 22.45 1.10
N GLU A 184 -4.98 23.26 0.04
CA GLU A 184 -3.84 23.40 -0.86
C GLU A 184 -3.05 24.67 -0.49
N SER A 185 -1.74 24.52 -0.30
CA SER A 185 -0.81 25.61 -0.02
C SER A 185 0.22 25.69 -1.13
N ASP A 186 0.22 26.80 -1.87
CA ASP A 186 1.25 27.09 -2.86
C ASP A 186 2.41 27.84 -2.18
N SER A 187 3.53 27.16 -1.99
CA SER A 187 4.78 27.76 -1.47
C SER A 187 5.78 27.99 -2.60
N SER A 188 6.75 28.89 -2.40
CA SER A 188 7.90 29.04 -3.30
C SER A 188 8.73 27.76 -3.44
N THR A 189 8.53 26.79 -2.54
CA THR A 189 9.13 25.46 -2.54
C THR A 189 8.26 24.37 -3.18
N GLY A 190 7.06 24.70 -3.66
CA GLY A 190 6.13 23.78 -4.32
C GLY A 190 4.71 23.81 -3.75
N LYS A 191 3.80 23.10 -4.42
CA LYS A 191 2.42 22.90 -3.97
C LYS A 191 2.37 21.79 -2.93
N SER A 192 1.80 22.06 -1.75
CA SER A 192 1.51 21.04 -0.74
C SER A 192 0.00 20.95 -0.52
N SER A 193 -0.51 19.73 -0.41
CA SER A 193 -1.91 19.49 -0.06
C SER A 193 -1.99 18.78 1.28
N SER A 194 -2.72 19.35 2.23
CA SER A 194 -3.08 18.70 3.48
C SER A 194 -4.55 18.28 3.46
N PHE A 195 -4.86 17.17 4.13
CA PHE A 195 -6.22 16.64 4.23
C PHE A 195 -6.61 16.55 5.70
N SER A 196 -7.87 16.84 6.02
CA SER A 196 -8.42 16.70 7.37
C SER A 196 -9.83 16.17 7.35
N ILE A 197 -10.20 15.44 8.40
CA ILE A 197 -11.56 14.94 8.61
C ILE A 197 -12.45 16.10 9.07
N VAL A 198 -13.61 16.27 8.42
CA VAL A 198 -14.56 17.34 8.77
C VAL A 198 -15.38 16.94 10.01
N ASN A 199 -16.04 15.79 9.98
CA ASN A 199 -16.93 15.33 11.05
C ASN A 199 -16.23 14.33 11.99
N GLN A 200 -15.32 14.82 12.84
CA GLN A 200 -14.49 13.98 13.70
C GLN A 200 -15.29 13.09 14.68
N ASN A 201 -16.42 13.59 15.19
CA ASN A 201 -17.24 12.85 16.13
C ASN A 201 -17.94 11.66 15.42
N ILE A 202 -18.51 11.89 14.22
CA ILE A 202 -19.14 10.82 13.41
C ILE A 202 -18.09 9.78 13.04
N TYR A 203 -16.91 10.23 12.59
CA TYR A 203 -15.77 9.36 12.30
C TYR A 203 -15.42 8.46 13.49
N THR A 204 -15.28 9.04 14.68
CA THR A 204 -14.94 8.31 15.91
C THR A 204 -15.99 7.26 16.25
N TYR A 205 -17.27 7.60 16.07
CA TYR A 205 -18.39 6.68 16.30
C TYR A 205 -18.39 5.52 15.30
N VAL A 206 -18.33 5.82 13.99
CA VAL A 206 -18.31 4.79 12.93
C VAL A 206 -17.12 3.87 13.10
N ARG A 207 -15.93 4.42 13.41
CA ARG A 207 -14.72 3.65 13.73
C ARG A 207 -14.95 2.68 14.88
N ALA A 208 -15.53 3.14 15.99
CA ALA A 208 -15.80 2.30 17.16
C ALA A 208 -16.76 1.15 16.80
N ARG A 209 -17.87 1.46 16.11
CA ARG A 209 -18.87 0.46 15.71
C ARG A 209 -18.37 -0.52 14.66
N PHE A 210 -17.53 -0.07 13.74
CA PHE A 210 -16.91 -0.94 12.74
C PHE A 210 -15.98 -1.99 13.38
N ARG A 211 -15.29 -1.65 14.48
CA ARG A 211 -14.46 -2.60 15.23
C ARG A 211 -15.27 -3.68 15.97
N GLU A 212 -16.55 -3.43 16.24
CA GLU A 212 -17.45 -4.38 16.91
C GLU A 212 -17.98 -5.47 15.96
N ALA A 213 -17.75 -5.35 14.65
CA ALA A 213 -18.09 -6.39 13.68
C ALA A 213 -17.36 -7.70 14.01
N VAL A 214 -18.09 -8.82 13.98
CA VAL A 214 -17.60 -10.13 14.43
C VAL A 214 -18.35 -11.25 13.71
N VAL A 215 -17.62 -12.30 13.30
CA VAL A 215 -18.21 -13.54 12.79
C VAL A 215 -17.77 -14.68 13.69
N GLU A 216 -18.65 -15.10 14.58
CA GLU A 216 -18.37 -16.18 15.51
C GLU A 216 -18.62 -17.54 14.85
N THR A 217 -17.55 -18.25 14.52
CA THR A 217 -17.65 -19.68 14.16
C THR A 217 -17.84 -20.50 15.43
N ALA A 218 -19.00 -21.18 15.55
CA ALA A 218 -19.36 -22.05 16.66
C ALA A 218 -18.25 -23.06 16.98
N ARG A 219 -17.41 -22.72 17.96
CA ARG A 219 -16.37 -23.60 18.50
C ARG A 219 -16.85 -24.13 19.84
N SER A 220 -17.34 -25.36 19.77
CA SER A 220 -17.60 -26.28 20.88
C SER A 220 -18.86 -26.08 21.72
N THR A 221 -19.51 -27.23 21.94
CA THR A 221 -20.61 -27.56 22.88
C THR A 221 -21.99 -26.94 22.60
N ASN A 222 -22.89 -27.82 22.16
CA ASN A 222 -24.37 -27.76 22.15
C ASN A 222 -25.02 -26.38 22.39
N ASP A 223 -25.66 -25.85 21.33
CA ASP A 223 -26.57 -24.68 21.30
C ASP A 223 -26.01 -23.25 21.23
N ALA A 224 -24.71 -23.04 20.96
CA ALA A 224 -24.23 -21.69 20.64
C ALA A 224 -24.84 -21.18 19.30
N LYS A 225 -25.78 -20.23 19.39
CA LYS A 225 -26.33 -19.51 18.23
C LYS A 225 -25.18 -18.83 17.48
N ARG A 226 -25.07 -19.08 16.18
CA ARG A 226 -24.05 -18.48 15.32
C ARG A 226 -24.36 -16.99 15.13
N VAL A 227 -23.52 -16.13 15.69
CA VAL A 227 -23.58 -14.67 15.54
C VAL A 227 -22.71 -14.23 14.36
N GLU A 228 -23.28 -13.45 13.44
CA GLU A 228 -22.58 -12.88 12.28
C GLU A 228 -22.92 -11.40 12.10
N LYS A 229 -22.04 -10.52 12.56
CA LYS A 229 -22.18 -9.07 12.46
C LYS A 229 -21.16 -8.56 11.45
N TRP A 230 -21.63 -8.09 10.30
CA TRP A 230 -20.79 -7.56 9.24
C TRP A 230 -20.77 -6.04 9.25
N GLY A 231 -19.58 -5.45 9.24
CA GLY A 231 -19.35 -4.03 9.01
C GLY A 231 -18.73 -3.83 7.63
N VAL A 232 -19.37 -3.03 6.79
CA VAL A 232 -18.88 -2.65 5.46
C VAL A 232 -18.60 -1.15 5.45
N ALA A 233 -17.37 -0.74 5.19
CA ALA A 233 -16.99 0.65 5.01
C ALA A 233 -16.71 0.92 3.53
N VAL A 234 -17.34 1.95 2.96
CA VAL A 234 -17.17 2.32 1.55
C VAL A 234 -16.61 3.74 1.47
N THR A 235 -15.56 3.94 0.68
CA THR A 235 -14.94 5.26 0.46
C THR A 235 -14.28 5.34 -0.91
N ARG A 236 -14.24 6.54 -1.47
CA ARG A 236 -13.52 6.94 -2.68
C ARG A 236 -12.24 7.71 -2.35
N GLN A 237 -12.09 8.23 -1.14
CA GLN A 237 -10.97 9.08 -0.75
C GLN A 237 -9.82 8.24 -0.18
N GLU A 238 -8.69 8.17 -0.89
CA GLU A 238 -7.50 7.39 -0.47
C GLU A 238 -7.00 7.81 0.93
N PHE A 239 -7.03 9.12 1.23
CA PHE A 239 -6.68 9.63 2.56
C PHE A 239 -7.58 9.05 3.67
N LEU A 240 -8.90 9.08 3.45
CA LEU A 240 -9.87 8.60 4.43
C LEU A 240 -9.78 7.08 4.59
N LEU A 241 -9.59 6.36 3.48
CA LEU A 241 -9.34 4.92 3.47
C LEU A 241 -8.14 4.56 4.34
N ARG A 242 -6.97 5.17 4.07
CA ARG A 242 -5.73 4.89 4.80
C ARG A 242 -5.87 5.22 6.28
N GLN A 243 -6.43 6.39 6.60
CA GLN A 243 -6.66 6.81 7.98
C GLN A 243 -7.61 5.86 8.70
N PHE A 244 -8.74 5.49 8.07
CA PHE A 244 -9.74 4.59 8.64
C PHE A 244 -9.19 3.18 8.87
N CYS A 245 -8.50 2.59 7.87
CA CYS A 245 -7.89 1.27 7.99
C CYS A 245 -6.84 1.22 9.11
N ASN A 246 -5.95 2.21 9.19
CA ASN A 246 -4.98 2.33 10.28
C ASN A 246 -5.69 2.42 11.64
N ASP A 247 -6.68 3.30 11.73
CA ASP A 247 -7.39 3.56 12.97
C ASP A 247 -8.23 2.36 13.42
N VAL A 248 -8.82 1.54 12.54
CA VAL A 248 -9.55 0.33 12.97
C VAL A 248 -8.66 -0.89 13.15
N GLY A 249 -7.35 -0.78 12.87
CA GLY A 249 -6.44 -1.92 12.86
C GLY A 249 -6.88 -2.95 11.81
N PHE A 250 -7.28 -2.47 10.62
CA PHE A 250 -7.58 -3.33 9.48
C PHE A 250 -6.25 -3.84 8.91
N ALA A 251 -6.16 -5.14 8.60
CA ALA A 251 -4.96 -5.68 8.00
C ALA A 251 -4.59 -4.97 6.68
N ARG A 252 -3.30 -4.70 6.52
CA ARG A 252 -2.77 -4.07 5.31
C ARG A 252 -2.61 -5.12 4.22
N THR A 253 -2.76 -4.69 2.97
CA THR A 253 -2.39 -5.50 1.82
C THR A 253 -0.88 -5.52 1.65
N ARG A 254 -0.33 -6.54 0.98
CA ARG A 254 1.11 -6.58 0.63
C ARG A 254 1.57 -5.34 -0.14
N LYS A 255 0.72 -4.83 -1.05
CA LYS A 255 1.01 -3.61 -1.81
C LYS A 255 1.17 -2.39 -0.90
N GLU A 256 0.35 -2.28 0.14
CA GLU A 256 0.44 -1.18 1.12
C GLU A 256 1.65 -1.34 2.02
N GLU A 257 1.98 -2.56 2.45
CA GLU A 257 3.20 -2.85 3.21
C GLU A 257 4.46 -2.50 2.41
N ASP A 258 4.51 -2.89 1.14
CA ASP A 258 5.63 -2.58 0.24
C ASP A 258 5.76 -1.06 0.03
N LYS A 259 4.64 -0.35 -0.15
CA LYS A 259 4.63 1.11 -0.34
C LYS A 259 5.07 1.86 0.93
N ASP A 260 4.58 1.44 2.09
CA ASP A 260 4.98 2.04 3.37
C ASP A 260 6.46 1.76 3.69
N GLU A 261 6.95 0.56 3.36
CA GLU A 261 8.37 0.21 3.50
C GLU A 261 9.24 1.07 2.56
N ASP A 262 8.83 1.23 1.31
CA ASP A 262 9.53 2.10 0.35
C ASP A 262 9.52 3.57 0.78
N ASP A 263 8.40 4.06 1.31
CA ASP A 263 8.32 5.44 1.82
C ASP A 263 9.15 5.63 3.09
N ARG A 264 9.19 4.64 3.99
CA ARG A 264 10.09 4.64 5.15
C ARG A 264 11.54 4.71 4.71
N ARG A 265 11.93 3.88 3.74
CA ARG A 265 13.29 3.88 3.17
C ARG A 265 13.69 5.23 2.60
N LYS A 266 12.81 5.90 1.86
CA LYS A 266 13.06 7.25 1.32
C LYS A 266 13.28 8.31 2.41
N ASN A 267 12.74 8.08 3.61
CA ASN A 267 12.82 8.99 4.75
C ASN A 267 13.97 8.67 5.71
N GLU A 268 14.38 7.42 5.82
CA GLU A 268 15.30 6.95 6.86
C GLU A 268 16.65 6.47 6.32
N ASP A 269 16.70 5.95 5.08
CA ASP A 269 17.94 5.37 4.54
C ASP A 269 18.94 6.45 4.15
N PHE A 270 20.19 6.28 4.61
CA PHE A 270 21.33 7.05 4.12
C PHE A 270 21.86 6.43 2.83
N ILE A 271 21.76 7.18 1.74
CA ILE A 271 22.25 6.79 0.41
C ILE A 271 23.54 7.54 0.13
N GLN A 272 24.59 6.86 -0.29
CA GLN A 272 25.81 7.53 -0.73
C GLN A 272 25.69 8.02 -2.18
N CYS A 273 25.96 9.29 -2.41
CA CYS A 273 25.88 9.93 -3.73
C CYS A 273 27.09 9.56 -4.60
N VAL A 274 26.89 9.08 -5.84
CA VAL A 274 28.01 8.77 -6.74
C VAL A 274 28.83 10.00 -7.12
N LYS A 275 28.19 11.17 -7.18
CA LYS A 275 28.78 12.41 -7.69
C LYS A 275 29.69 13.11 -6.67
N CYS A 276 29.19 13.29 -5.44
CA CYS A 276 29.94 13.99 -4.37
C CYS A 276 30.44 13.06 -3.27
N LYS A 277 30.10 11.76 -3.30
CA LYS A 277 30.45 10.73 -2.30
C LYS A 277 29.87 10.96 -0.89
N ASP A 278 29.11 12.02 -0.66
CA ASP A 278 28.39 12.26 0.59
C ASP A 278 27.14 11.38 0.73
N PHE A 279 26.73 11.14 1.98
CA PHE A 279 25.47 10.49 2.30
C PHE A 279 24.31 11.49 2.31
N TYR A 280 23.14 11.06 1.82
CA TYR A 280 21.92 11.86 1.80
C TYR A 280 20.68 11.00 2.02
N ILE A 281 19.60 11.64 2.50
CA ILE A 281 18.26 11.06 2.58
C ILE A 281 17.46 11.52 1.36
N GLU A 282 16.77 10.59 0.70
CA GLU A 282 16.12 10.86 -0.59
C GLU A 282 15.04 11.95 -0.50
N ASN A 283 14.23 11.95 0.57
CA ASN A 283 13.22 12.98 0.77
C ASN A 283 13.79 14.38 1.12
N GLU A 284 15.04 14.45 1.58
CA GLU A 284 15.74 15.72 1.83
C GLU A 284 16.52 16.22 0.60
N ASN A 285 16.61 15.41 -0.45
CA ASN A 285 17.42 15.67 -1.63
C ASN A 285 16.81 16.75 -2.54
N LYS A 286 17.22 17.99 -2.31
CA LYS A 286 16.76 19.18 -3.05
C LYS A 286 17.77 19.58 -4.12
N MET A 287 17.32 20.39 -5.07
CA MET A 287 18.22 20.99 -6.05
C MET A 287 19.26 21.84 -5.33
N GLY A 288 20.54 21.54 -5.55
CA GLY A 288 21.67 22.24 -4.93
C GLY A 288 22.19 21.60 -3.65
N SER A 289 21.59 20.51 -3.16
CA SER A 289 22.12 19.73 -2.04
C SER A 289 23.45 19.05 -2.39
N CYS A 290 23.60 18.60 -3.64
CA CYS A 290 24.85 18.02 -4.13
C CYS A 290 25.68 19.08 -4.84
N ILE A 291 26.94 19.21 -4.43
CA ILE A 291 27.94 20.06 -5.07
C ILE A 291 29.07 19.15 -5.56
N HIS A 292 29.29 19.10 -6.87
CA HIS A 292 30.22 18.13 -7.47
C HIS A 292 30.88 18.65 -8.74
N HIS A 293 31.89 17.93 -9.21
CA HIS A 293 32.47 18.08 -10.54
C HIS A 293 31.92 16.98 -11.44
N ASP A 294 31.46 17.32 -12.65
CA ASP A 294 30.94 16.35 -13.62
C ASP A 294 32.00 15.84 -14.60
N GLY A 295 33.29 16.04 -14.34
CA GLY A 295 34.36 15.73 -15.30
C GLY A 295 35.49 14.96 -14.65
N PHE A 296 36.43 14.48 -15.46
CA PHE A 296 37.63 13.82 -14.97
C PHE A 296 38.76 14.83 -14.63
N ILE A 297 39.76 14.33 -13.90
CA ILE A 297 40.99 15.06 -13.60
C ILE A 297 41.99 14.76 -14.71
N TYR A 298 42.66 15.80 -15.20
CA TYR A 298 43.71 15.67 -16.20
C TYR A 298 44.97 16.41 -15.77
N ASP A 299 46.09 15.95 -16.31
CA ASP A 299 47.39 16.62 -16.19
C ASP A 299 47.46 17.75 -17.21
N ASN A 300 47.53 19.00 -16.74
CA ASN A 300 47.58 20.17 -17.61
C ASN A 300 48.96 20.42 -18.24
N ALA A 301 50.00 19.70 -17.78
CA ALA A 301 51.34 19.76 -18.31
C ALA A 301 51.60 18.64 -19.34
N ALA A 302 50.75 17.62 -19.37
CA ALA A 302 50.79 16.57 -20.37
C ALA A 302 50.29 17.10 -21.74
N ALA A 303 50.88 16.59 -22.82
CA ALA A 303 50.48 16.95 -24.18
C ALA A 303 49.15 16.29 -24.57
N ASP A 304 48.89 15.11 -24.03
CA ASP A 304 47.61 14.43 -24.06
C ASP A 304 46.84 14.75 -22.78
N LEU A 305 45.53 14.99 -22.89
CA LEU A 305 44.63 15.18 -21.74
C LEU A 305 44.37 13.83 -21.06
N ALA A 306 45.45 13.16 -20.65
CA ALA A 306 45.43 11.86 -20.02
C ALA A 306 44.57 11.93 -18.75
N TYR A 307 43.67 10.96 -18.63
CA TYR A 307 42.84 10.78 -17.46
C TYR A 307 43.72 10.40 -16.26
N HIS A 308 43.47 11.02 -15.12
CA HIS A 308 43.98 10.60 -13.84
C HIS A 308 42.80 10.35 -12.89
N SER A 309 42.85 9.25 -12.15
CA SER A 309 41.89 9.05 -11.07
C SER A 309 42.13 10.07 -9.96
N LEU A 310 41.08 10.39 -9.19
CA LEU A 310 41.20 11.29 -8.04
C LEU A 310 42.26 10.78 -7.05
N PHE A 311 42.31 9.48 -6.82
CA PHE A 311 43.25 8.85 -5.90
C PHE A 311 44.70 9.01 -6.36
N GLU A 312 45.01 8.74 -7.64
CA GLU A 312 46.37 8.91 -8.18
C GLU A 312 46.82 10.38 -8.12
N ALA A 313 45.94 11.31 -8.50
CA ALA A 313 46.23 12.73 -8.47
C ALA A 313 46.49 13.21 -7.03
N MET A 314 45.66 12.78 -6.07
CA MET A 314 45.86 13.11 -4.65
C MET A 314 47.14 12.51 -4.07
N LEU A 315 47.47 11.26 -4.40
CA LEU A 315 48.72 10.63 -3.96
C LEU A 315 49.94 11.40 -4.47
N PHE A 316 49.93 11.81 -5.74
CA PHE A 316 51.02 12.60 -6.31
C PHE A 316 51.14 13.96 -5.63
N LEU A 317 50.02 14.65 -5.42
CA LEU A 317 49.99 15.95 -4.77
C LEU A 317 50.44 15.88 -3.31
N SER A 318 50.04 14.85 -2.57
CA SER A 318 50.47 14.62 -1.19
C SER A 318 51.98 14.37 -1.09
N LYS A 319 52.55 13.64 -2.06
CA LYS A 319 54.01 13.48 -2.16
C LYS A 319 54.71 14.81 -2.39
N ILE A 320 54.20 15.66 -3.29
CA ILE A 320 54.74 17.01 -3.50
C ILE A 320 54.70 17.83 -2.22
N GLU A 321 53.60 17.80 -1.48
CA GLU A 321 53.50 18.51 -0.20
C GLU A 321 54.55 18.04 0.81
N SER A 322 54.80 16.74 0.89
CA SER A 322 55.85 16.19 1.74
C SER A 322 57.25 16.65 1.27
N ASP A 323 57.50 16.63 -0.03
CA ASP A 323 58.79 17.05 -0.61
C ASP A 323 59.06 18.55 -0.40
N VAL A 324 58.02 19.41 -0.41
CA VAL A 324 58.16 20.85 -0.11
C VAL A 324 58.66 21.09 1.32
N ILE A 325 58.25 20.24 2.26
CA ILE A 325 58.69 20.32 3.66
C ILE A 325 60.14 19.85 3.80
N ASN A 326 60.50 18.79 3.06
CA ASN A 326 61.80 18.13 3.17
C ASN A 326 62.92 18.86 2.38
N ASP A 327 62.57 19.55 1.29
CA ASP A 327 63.53 20.24 0.40
C ASP A 327 63.06 21.68 0.10
N PRO A 328 63.32 22.64 1.02
CA PRO A 328 62.83 24.01 0.90
C PRO A 328 63.46 24.77 -0.28
N ASP A 329 64.64 24.36 -0.75
CA ASP A 329 65.33 25.01 -1.88
C ASP A 329 64.59 24.78 -3.20
N ARG A 330 63.79 23.71 -3.30
CA ARG A 330 62.93 23.39 -4.47
C ARG A 330 61.48 23.86 -4.32
N ARG A 331 61.16 24.65 -3.29
CA ARG A 331 59.79 25.03 -2.95
C ARG A 331 59.03 25.68 -4.12
N GLU A 332 59.64 26.62 -4.84
CA GLU A 332 58.96 27.31 -5.94
C GLU A 332 58.58 26.35 -7.08
N GLU A 333 59.49 25.44 -7.44
CA GLU A 333 59.26 24.42 -8.46
C GLU A 333 58.15 23.45 -8.04
N LEU A 334 58.19 22.98 -6.79
CA LEU A 334 57.18 22.06 -6.26
C LEU A 334 55.80 22.72 -6.11
N GLU A 335 55.72 24.00 -5.74
CA GLU A 335 54.47 24.77 -5.71
C GLU A 335 53.85 24.92 -7.11
N ARG A 336 54.66 25.10 -8.16
CA ARG A 336 54.15 25.08 -9.54
C ARG A 336 53.53 23.73 -9.89
N GLN A 337 54.16 22.64 -9.48
CA GLN A 337 53.66 21.28 -9.71
C GLN A 337 52.36 20.97 -8.97
N LYS A 338 52.00 21.69 -7.90
CA LYS A 338 50.67 21.55 -7.28
C LYS A 338 49.52 22.00 -8.19
N THR A 339 49.80 22.83 -9.19
CA THR A 339 48.79 23.30 -10.15
C THR A 339 48.58 22.36 -11.34
N LYS A 340 49.29 21.23 -11.35
CA LYS A 340 49.36 20.27 -12.45
C LYS A 340 48.01 19.63 -12.77
N PHE A 341 47.28 19.20 -11.74
CA PHE A 341 46.01 18.51 -11.93
C PHE A 341 44.83 19.47 -11.91
N LYS A 342 43.99 19.37 -12.94
CA LYS A 342 42.79 20.20 -13.10
C LYS A 342 41.56 19.37 -13.41
N TRP A 343 40.41 19.85 -12.98
CA TRP A 343 39.11 19.30 -13.37
C TRP A 343 38.73 19.78 -14.77
N ILE A 344 38.40 18.86 -15.69
CA ILE A 344 38.02 19.23 -17.07
C ILE A 344 36.74 20.06 -17.14
N CYS A 345 35.82 19.88 -16.19
CA CYS A 345 34.51 20.52 -16.21
C CYS A 345 34.52 22.03 -15.94
N CYS A 346 35.53 22.56 -15.24
CA CYS A 346 35.64 23.98 -14.91
C CYS A 346 37.07 24.54 -14.94
N GLY A 347 38.08 23.71 -15.18
CA GLY A 347 39.49 24.10 -15.15
C GLY A 347 40.04 24.40 -13.76
N ALA A 348 39.26 24.14 -12.69
CA ALA A 348 39.72 24.33 -11.33
C ALA A 348 40.87 23.37 -11.00
N THR A 349 41.90 23.88 -10.34
CA THR A 349 43.01 23.07 -9.82
C THR A 349 42.52 22.17 -8.70
N LEU A 350 42.95 20.91 -8.69
CA LEU A 350 42.65 19.98 -7.61
C LEU A 350 43.32 20.46 -6.31
N PRO A 351 42.57 20.78 -5.24
CA PRO A 351 43.17 21.24 -4.00
C PRO A 351 43.91 20.09 -3.30
N THR A 352 45.02 20.41 -2.65
CA THR A 352 45.82 19.45 -1.86
C THR A 352 45.36 19.35 -0.40
N GLY A 353 44.57 20.33 0.07
CA GLY A 353 43.94 20.32 1.39
C GLY A 353 42.62 21.10 1.40
N GLY A 354 41.65 20.61 2.16
CA GLY A 354 40.31 21.19 2.28
C GLY A 354 39.23 20.45 1.47
N PRO A 355 37.94 20.86 1.60
CA PRO A 355 36.86 20.24 0.85
C PRO A 355 37.05 20.47 -0.65
N ILE A 356 36.93 19.41 -1.44
CA ILE A 356 36.96 19.47 -2.90
C ILE A 356 35.67 20.18 -3.36
N GLY A 357 35.72 21.51 -3.45
CA GLY A 357 34.56 22.32 -3.82
C GLY A 357 34.15 22.05 -5.27
N GLY A 358 32.95 21.51 -5.48
CA GLY A 358 32.43 21.24 -6.83
C GLY A 358 32.00 22.50 -7.58
N CYS A 359 32.04 22.45 -8.91
CA CYS A 359 31.63 23.56 -9.78
C CYS A 359 30.16 23.50 -10.22
N LYS A 360 29.48 22.39 -10.00
CA LYS A 360 28.07 22.20 -10.32
C LYS A 360 27.24 21.93 -9.08
N LYS A 361 25.98 22.36 -9.13
CA LYS A 361 24.99 22.17 -8.07
C LYS A 361 23.81 21.38 -8.62
N GLY A 362 23.38 20.35 -7.91
CA GLY A 362 22.27 19.51 -8.32
C GLY A 362 21.69 18.72 -7.17
N LYS A 363 20.82 17.75 -7.49
CA LYS A 363 20.42 16.71 -6.54
C LYS A 363 21.51 15.65 -6.45
N HIS A 364 21.64 15.06 -5.26
CA HIS A 364 22.38 13.82 -5.11
C HIS A 364 21.75 12.73 -5.97
N GLY A 365 22.52 11.74 -6.38
CA GLY A 365 21.97 10.58 -7.07
C GLY A 365 22.96 9.90 -8.02
N PHE A 366 22.44 8.88 -8.68
CA PHE A 366 23.11 8.12 -9.73
C PHE A 366 23.03 8.86 -11.08
N SER A 367 23.85 8.47 -12.04
CA SER A 367 23.83 9.10 -13.38
C SER A 367 22.77 8.51 -14.31
N SER A 368 22.30 7.29 -14.07
CA SER A 368 21.25 6.66 -14.87
C SER A 368 20.10 6.11 -14.03
N GLU A 369 18.89 6.15 -14.61
CA GLU A 369 17.67 5.60 -14.00
C GLU A 369 17.72 4.07 -13.87
N ASN A 370 18.46 3.41 -14.76
CA ASN A 370 18.71 1.96 -14.71
C ASN A 370 19.60 1.56 -13.53
N GLN A 371 20.64 2.34 -13.20
CA GLN A 371 21.45 2.11 -11.99
C GLN A 371 20.60 2.25 -10.72
N ARG A 372 19.68 3.22 -10.69
CA ARG A 372 18.73 3.39 -9.57
C ARG A 372 17.82 2.16 -9.42
N LEU A 373 17.29 1.63 -10.51
CA LEU A 373 16.41 0.46 -10.51
C LEU A 373 17.15 -0.84 -10.12
N GLN A 374 18.34 -1.09 -10.66
CA GLN A 374 19.18 -2.24 -10.27
C GLN A 374 19.56 -2.17 -8.80
N HIS A 375 19.91 -0.98 -8.30
CA HIS A 375 20.20 -0.75 -6.90
C HIS A 375 18.96 -0.99 -6.00
N HIS A 376 17.76 -0.59 -6.44
CA HIS A 376 16.51 -0.93 -5.74
C HIS A 376 16.19 -2.43 -5.74
N GLN A 377 16.60 -3.19 -6.76
CA GLN A 377 16.39 -4.63 -6.79
C GLN A 377 17.38 -5.40 -5.88
N GLN A 378 18.63 -4.96 -5.80
CA GLN A 378 19.64 -5.53 -4.89
C GLN A 378 19.35 -5.25 -3.40
N ARG A 379 18.58 -4.20 -3.08
CA ARG A 379 18.15 -3.80 -1.72
C ARG A 379 17.34 -4.83 -0.91
N ARG A 380 16.88 -5.94 -1.50
CA ARG A 380 16.09 -6.95 -0.76
C ARG A 380 16.92 -7.76 0.26
N GLN A 381 18.24 -7.58 0.31
CA GLN A 381 19.13 -8.27 1.23
C GLN A 381 19.94 -7.27 2.07
N TYR A 382 19.46 -7.05 3.32
CA TYR A 382 20.18 -6.58 4.51
C TYR A 382 21.42 -5.68 4.32
N GLU A 383 21.26 -4.35 4.45
CA GLU A 383 22.13 -3.47 5.28
C GLU A 383 21.64 -2.01 5.30
N PRO A 384 21.61 -1.32 6.46
CA PRO A 384 21.06 0.04 6.62
C PRO A 384 21.98 1.20 6.17
N ILE A 385 23.25 0.93 5.84
CA ILE A 385 24.19 1.93 5.31
C ILE A 385 24.78 1.38 4.02
N GLN A 386 24.38 1.94 2.87
CA GLN A 386 24.88 1.50 1.58
C GLN A 386 26.15 2.29 1.21
N ARG A 387 27.27 1.58 1.15
CA ARG A 387 28.49 2.08 0.51
C ARG A 387 28.40 1.82 -0.98
N LEU A 388 28.88 2.77 -1.78
CA LEU A 388 28.98 2.60 -3.23
C LEU A 388 29.92 1.45 -3.57
N ASP A 389 29.51 0.63 -4.53
CA ASP A 389 30.40 -0.33 -5.18
C ASP A 389 31.43 0.42 -6.05
N GLU A 390 32.67 -0.07 -6.08
CA GLU A 390 33.75 0.52 -6.86
C GLU A 390 33.39 0.57 -8.36
N ASP A 391 32.68 -0.47 -8.84
CA ASP A 391 32.21 -0.55 -10.22
C ASP A 391 31.25 0.59 -10.58
N MET A 392 30.32 0.95 -9.68
CA MET A 392 29.37 2.05 -9.91
C MET A 392 30.07 3.41 -9.97
N ILE A 393 31.14 3.59 -9.18
CA ILE A 393 31.96 4.78 -9.22
C ILE A 393 32.68 4.88 -10.56
N MET A 394 33.31 3.78 -10.98
CA MET A 394 34.07 3.70 -12.22
C MET A 394 33.18 3.90 -13.45
N GLU A 395 31.98 3.32 -13.48
CA GLU A 395 31.00 3.53 -14.56
C GLU A 395 30.63 5.01 -14.70
N TRP A 396 30.37 5.70 -13.58
CA TRP A 396 30.04 7.12 -13.60
C TRP A 396 31.21 7.97 -14.11
N GLU A 397 32.42 7.72 -13.63
CA GLU A 397 33.62 8.43 -14.08
C GLU A 397 33.88 8.21 -15.58
N THR A 398 33.63 7.00 -16.07
CA THR A 398 33.76 6.64 -17.48
C THR A 398 32.73 7.37 -18.34
N ALA A 399 31.46 7.41 -17.91
CA ALA A 399 30.41 8.14 -18.62
C ALA A 399 30.71 9.65 -18.69
N CYS A 400 31.19 10.23 -17.59
CA CYS A 400 31.67 11.61 -17.58
C CYS A 400 32.82 11.81 -18.56
N ARG A 401 33.79 10.89 -18.60
CA ARG A 401 34.91 10.97 -19.54
C ARG A 401 34.45 11.01 -20.99
N GLU A 402 33.56 10.12 -21.41
CA GLU A 402 33.09 10.08 -22.80
C GLU A 402 32.42 11.38 -23.23
N VAL A 403 31.56 11.95 -22.38
CA VAL A 403 30.86 13.21 -22.68
C VAL A 403 31.84 14.36 -22.89
N TYR A 404 32.80 14.57 -21.98
CA TYR A 404 33.73 15.69 -22.10
C TYR A 404 34.80 15.46 -23.17
N ASN A 405 35.25 14.22 -23.37
CA ASN A 405 36.24 13.91 -24.39
C ASN A 405 35.68 14.16 -25.79
N ASN A 406 34.42 13.77 -26.06
CA ASN A 406 33.77 14.04 -27.33
C ASN A 406 33.60 15.55 -27.61
N GLN A 407 33.13 16.31 -26.61
CA GLN A 407 32.99 17.77 -26.74
C GLN A 407 34.33 18.49 -26.97
N TRP A 408 35.40 18.04 -26.33
CA TRP A 408 36.73 18.64 -26.49
C TRP A 408 37.42 18.26 -27.79
N ILE A 409 37.30 17.01 -28.25
CA ILE A 409 37.80 16.60 -29.56
C ILE A 409 37.15 17.44 -30.66
N GLU A 410 35.85 17.72 -30.55
CA GLU A 410 35.17 18.65 -31.46
C GLU A 410 35.78 20.06 -31.40
N LEU A 411 35.97 20.63 -30.21
CA LEU A 411 36.59 21.95 -30.05
C LEU A 411 38.02 22.03 -30.60
N LEU A 412 38.81 20.98 -30.47
CA LEU A 412 40.16 20.90 -31.03
C LEU A 412 40.15 20.82 -32.56
N ARG A 413 39.19 20.09 -33.14
CA ARG A 413 39.00 20.04 -34.60
C ARG A 413 38.62 21.38 -35.23
N TYR A 414 37.96 22.27 -34.48
CA TYR A 414 37.62 23.63 -34.94
C TYR A 414 38.75 24.65 -34.76
N ARG A 415 39.84 24.31 -34.05
CA ARG A 415 40.99 25.20 -33.83
C ARG A 415 42.19 24.92 -34.74
N THR A 416 42.20 23.77 -35.41
CA THR A 416 43.11 23.42 -36.52
C THR A 416 42.46 23.79 -37.84
#